data_AF-A0A2D6R6A3-F1
#
_entry.id   AF-A0A2D6R6A3-F1
#
_cell.length_a   1.000
_cell.length_b   1.000
_cell.length_c   1.000
_cell.angle_alpha   90.00
_cell.angle_beta   90.00
_cell.angle_gamma   90.00
#
_symmetry.space_group_name_H-M   'P 1'
#
loop_
_entity.id
_entity.type
_entity.pdbx_description
1 polymer ?
#
loop_
_entity_poly.entity_id
_entity_poly.type
_entity_poly.pdbx_seq_one_letter_code
_entity_poly.pdbx_strand_id
1 'polypeptide(L)'
;MLPLHVTLKFYKRHDIQDAIIEHARDKEVGTRFGTGFGKRPSILVYPREVLELAKRGMTSLHISEEIWENPLAISSDMPRKELESLRKGWDLILDIDCAIFEYSRICASLVVQFLQYCGVKDISAKFSGNKGFHIAVPFEAFPSQVGETKIEEMFPDAARKIATYITKNIEEELAKQILACENNSLNTIIEKVNLPFEEIIKYEEKEGGKIPILQVEKFLEIDTILISSRHLYRMPYSLHEKSGLVSVPVDPTKVGEFEKHMARPEVVTTDVPFLSREVSGDSARRLLAQALDYDVKLQALREKEEEKKFQEVELTEAVPEELFPPCMRNMQKGMEDGKKRAIFCAMNFLGKIGWNKLQVEKYLRDWNKTNPDPLREVYLRGQLHSFTPGAKLPPNCSNEGYYKDLGICTPDGICRGIKNPVNYTLRRWKQFEFQREQEEKQAKREEKKKEREQQQEEKSAKIRQEREENAKKKEEVQTEPEVSSTES
;
A
#
# COMPACT_ATOMS: atom_id res chain seq x y z
N MET A 1 7.84 -34.21 -9.24
CA MET A 1 8.31 -34.06 -10.63
C MET A 1 7.33 -34.80 -11.52
N LEU A 2 6.86 -34.21 -12.62
CA LEU A 2 5.89 -34.87 -13.50
C LEU A 2 6.48 -36.15 -14.10
N PRO A 3 5.78 -37.29 -14.10
CA PRO A 3 6.26 -38.50 -14.74
C PRO A 3 6.39 -38.31 -16.26
N LEU A 4 7.50 -38.77 -16.84
CA LEU A 4 7.77 -38.62 -18.28
C LEU A 4 6.65 -39.19 -19.16
N HIS A 5 6.02 -40.30 -18.76
CA HIS A 5 4.93 -40.90 -19.52
C HIS A 5 3.69 -39.99 -19.61
N VAL A 6 3.41 -39.17 -18.59
CA VAL A 6 2.29 -38.20 -18.60
C VAL A 6 2.57 -37.11 -19.64
N THR A 7 3.76 -36.51 -19.55
CA THR A 7 4.23 -35.45 -20.44
C THR A 7 4.25 -35.93 -21.90
N LEU A 8 4.79 -37.12 -22.17
CA LEU A 8 4.84 -37.70 -23.50
C LEU A 8 3.45 -38.02 -24.05
N LYS A 9 2.57 -38.61 -23.24
CA LYS A 9 1.20 -38.94 -23.67
C LYS A 9 0.44 -37.68 -24.08
N PHE A 10 0.59 -36.60 -23.30
CA PHE A 10 -0.09 -35.35 -23.55
C PHE A 10 0.50 -34.61 -24.77
N TYR A 11 1.80 -34.33 -24.80
CA TYR A 11 2.41 -33.58 -25.91
C TYR A 11 2.56 -34.38 -27.22
N LYS A 12 2.25 -35.69 -27.22
CA LYS A 12 2.12 -36.48 -28.46
C LYS A 12 0.86 -36.13 -29.26
N ARG A 13 -0.16 -35.54 -28.63
CA ARG A 13 -1.42 -35.11 -29.25
C ARG A 13 -1.17 -34.03 -30.30
N HIS A 14 -1.63 -34.23 -31.54
CA HIS A 14 -1.39 -33.29 -32.65
C HIS A 14 -2.13 -31.96 -32.45
N ASP A 15 -3.39 -32.02 -32.03
CA ASP A 15 -4.21 -30.86 -31.67
C ASP A 15 -3.52 -29.95 -30.65
N ILE A 16 -2.89 -30.54 -29.63
CA ILE A 16 -2.12 -29.81 -28.61
C ILE A 16 -0.85 -29.18 -29.20
N GLN A 17 -0.13 -29.91 -30.04
CA GLN A 17 1.07 -29.39 -30.69
C GLN A 17 0.73 -28.20 -31.58
N ASP A 18 -0.31 -28.32 -32.41
CA ASP A 18 -0.73 -27.26 -33.33
C ASP A 18 -1.17 -26.01 -32.56
N ALA A 19 -1.99 -26.17 -31.51
CA ALA A 19 -2.45 -25.06 -30.68
C ALA A 19 -1.29 -24.35 -29.93
N ILE A 20 -0.27 -25.10 -29.50
CA ILE A 20 0.95 -24.54 -28.90
C ILE A 20 1.73 -23.70 -29.91
N ILE A 21 1.92 -24.21 -31.13
CA ILE A 21 2.67 -23.51 -32.19
C ILE A 21 1.94 -22.26 -32.65
N GLU A 22 0.63 -22.34 -32.81
CA GLU A 22 -0.20 -21.18 -33.17
C GLU A 22 0.00 -20.04 -32.17
N HIS A 23 -0.07 -20.35 -30.88
CA HIS A 23 0.15 -19.36 -29.82
C HIS A 23 1.61 -18.90 -29.70
N ALA A 24 2.57 -19.70 -30.17
CA ALA A 24 4.00 -19.40 -30.13
C ALA A 24 4.48 -18.40 -31.19
N ARG A 25 3.65 -18.11 -32.19
CA ARG A 25 4.01 -17.23 -33.31
C ARG A 25 4.43 -15.84 -32.81
N ASP A 26 5.51 -15.32 -33.39
CA ASP A 26 6.07 -13.99 -33.14
C ASP A 26 6.42 -13.73 -31.65
N LYS A 27 6.61 -14.78 -30.83
CA LYS A 27 6.86 -14.64 -29.39
C LYS A 27 8.10 -15.39 -28.93
N GLU A 28 8.71 -14.90 -27.85
CA GLU A 28 9.83 -15.59 -27.21
C GLU A 28 9.30 -16.75 -26.37
N VAL A 29 9.84 -17.94 -26.58
CA VAL A 29 9.48 -19.17 -25.84
C VAL A 29 10.53 -19.48 -24.78
N GLY A 30 10.07 -19.79 -23.58
CA GLY A 30 10.87 -20.36 -22.50
C GLY A 30 10.46 -21.79 -22.19
N THR A 31 11.40 -22.72 -22.27
CA THR A 31 11.17 -24.13 -21.90
C THR A 31 11.69 -24.40 -20.49
N ARG A 32 11.00 -25.24 -19.72
CA ARG A 32 11.48 -25.75 -18.43
C ARG A 32 11.71 -27.25 -18.48
N PHE A 33 12.80 -27.71 -17.89
CA PHE A 33 13.19 -29.12 -17.78
C PHE A 33 13.30 -29.50 -16.29
N GLY A 34 12.17 -29.76 -15.64
CA GLY A 34 12.14 -30.03 -14.20
C GLY A 34 12.56 -28.79 -13.39
N THR A 35 13.74 -28.81 -12.78
CA THR A 35 14.30 -27.65 -12.05
C THR A 35 15.14 -26.73 -12.94
N GLY A 36 15.52 -27.15 -14.14
CA GLY A 36 16.32 -26.35 -15.07
C GLY A 36 15.47 -25.57 -16.08
N PHE A 37 16.10 -24.57 -16.70
CA PHE A 37 15.51 -23.75 -17.78
C PHE A 37 16.29 -23.95 -19.08
N GLY A 38 15.58 -23.88 -20.21
CA GLY A 38 16.20 -23.84 -21.53
C GLY A 38 16.87 -22.50 -21.82
N LYS A 39 17.70 -22.48 -22.87
CA LYS A 39 18.33 -21.24 -23.33
C LYS A 39 17.31 -20.30 -23.93
N ARG A 40 17.56 -19.00 -23.78
CA ARG A 40 16.74 -17.89 -24.29
C ARG A 40 17.62 -16.88 -25.05
N PRO A 41 17.10 -16.22 -26.10
CA PRO A 41 15.76 -16.41 -26.67
C PRO A 41 15.60 -17.76 -27.39
N SER A 42 14.36 -18.21 -27.52
CA SER A 42 14.00 -19.42 -28.27
C SER A 42 12.64 -19.21 -28.94
N ILE A 43 12.37 -19.98 -29.98
CA ILE A 43 11.09 -20.02 -30.68
C ILE A 43 10.60 -21.47 -30.80
N LEU A 44 9.33 -21.64 -31.16
CA LEU A 44 8.77 -22.90 -31.62
C LEU A 44 8.06 -22.67 -32.94
N VAL A 45 8.41 -23.46 -33.95
CA VAL A 45 7.91 -23.27 -35.32
C VAL A 45 7.17 -24.50 -35.82
N TYR A 46 7.67 -25.70 -35.48
CA TYR A 46 7.10 -26.94 -35.99
C TYR A 46 6.40 -27.73 -34.88
N PRO A 47 5.17 -28.23 -35.08
CA PRO A 47 4.39 -28.96 -34.06
C PRO A 47 5.19 -30.08 -33.39
N ARG A 48 5.96 -30.83 -34.18
CA ARG A 48 6.77 -31.95 -33.70
C ARG A 48 7.87 -31.55 -32.72
N GLU A 49 8.32 -30.30 -32.71
CA GLU A 49 9.32 -29.81 -31.76
C GLU A 49 8.83 -29.92 -30.32
N VAL A 50 7.53 -29.71 -30.08
CA VAL A 50 6.92 -29.85 -28.75
C VAL A 50 7.11 -31.28 -28.21
N LEU A 51 6.89 -32.30 -29.06
CA LEU A 51 7.10 -33.69 -28.69
C LEU A 51 8.59 -34.02 -28.51
N GLU A 52 9.47 -33.50 -29.37
CA GLU A 52 10.92 -33.72 -29.23
C GLU A 52 11.47 -33.08 -27.94
N LEU A 53 10.95 -31.92 -27.53
CA LEU A 53 11.26 -31.31 -26.24
C LEU A 53 10.74 -32.16 -25.07
N ALA A 54 9.52 -32.68 -25.18
CA ALA A 54 8.95 -33.58 -24.18
C ALA A 54 9.81 -34.85 -24.00
N LYS A 55 10.34 -35.44 -25.09
CA LYS A 55 11.29 -36.57 -25.04
C LYS A 55 12.59 -36.24 -24.33
N ARG A 56 13.02 -34.97 -24.39
CA ARG A 56 14.19 -34.45 -23.67
C ARG A 56 13.89 -34.07 -22.21
N GLY A 57 12.67 -34.36 -21.72
CA GLY A 57 12.27 -34.10 -20.34
C GLY A 57 11.73 -32.69 -20.10
N MET A 58 11.31 -31.96 -21.14
CA MET A 58 10.62 -30.68 -20.98
C MET A 58 9.33 -30.89 -20.18
N THR A 59 9.15 -30.15 -19.09
CA THR A 59 7.95 -30.22 -18.26
C THR A 59 6.90 -29.18 -18.64
N SER A 60 7.32 -27.98 -19.06
CA SER A 60 6.41 -26.86 -19.30
C SER A 60 7.01 -25.83 -20.26
N LEU A 61 6.10 -25.03 -20.82
CA LEU A 61 6.34 -23.97 -21.78
C LEU A 61 5.80 -22.64 -21.25
N HIS A 62 6.57 -21.59 -21.48
CA HIS A 62 6.25 -20.22 -21.14
C HIS A 62 6.51 -19.34 -22.36
N ILE A 63 5.86 -18.19 -22.42
CA ILE A 63 5.88 -17.32 -23.59
C ILE A 63 5.80 -15.84 -23.23
N SER A 64 6.38 -14.98 -24.06
CA SER A 64 6.35 -13.54 -23.85
C SER A 64 4.95 -12.91 -24.02
N GLU A 65 4.71 -11.87 -23.23
CA GLU A 65 3.58 -10.94 -23.42
C GLU A 65 3.80 -10.11 -24.69
N GLU A 66 5.04 -9.69 -24.91
CA GLU A 66 5.50 -8.96 -26.09
C GLU A 66 5.49 -9.85 -27.34
N ILE A 67 5.15 -9.22 -28.46
CA ILE A 67 5.16 -9.76 -29.81
C ILE A 67 6.35 -9.12 -30.53
N TRP A 68 7.17 -9.92 -31.16
CA TRP A 68 8.45 -9.52 -31.75
C TRP A 68 8.47 -9.78 -33.24
N GLU A 69 9.10 -8.87 -33.99
CA GLU A 69 9.39 -9.07 -35.42
C GLU A 69 10.32 -10.28 -35.63
N ASN A 70 11.33 -10.42 -34.77
CA ASN A 70 12.21 -11.58 -34.73
C ASN A 70 12.60 -11.91 -33.28
N PRO A 71 11.93 -12.87 -32.63
CA PRO A 71 12.25 -13.22 -31.25
C PRO A 71 13.69 -13.70 -31.03
N LEU A 72 14.38 -14.21 -32.05
CA LEU A 72 15.78 -14.66 -31.90
C LEU A 72 16.80 -13.51 -31.90
N ALA A 73 16.39 -12.30 -32.28
CA ALA A 73 17.26 -11.12 -32.31
C ALA A 73 17.35 -10.39 -30.96
N ILE A 74 16.46 -10.68 -30.01
CA ILE A 74 16.39 -9.97 -28.73
C ILE A 74 17.45 -10.48 -27.74
N SER A 75 17.97 -9.59 -26.89
CA SER A 75 18.88 -9.92 -25.80
C SER A 75 18.59 -9.06 -24.57
N SER A 76 18.97 -9.56 -23.37
CA SER A 76 18.82 -8.80 -22.11
C SER A 76 19.84 -7.68 -22.01
N ASP A 77 20.95 -7.80 -22.73
CA ASP A 77 22.06 -6.83 -22.73
C ASP A 77 21.84 -5.71 -23.76
N MET A 78 20.73 -5.77 -24.52
CA MET A 78 20.40 -4.82 -25.56
C MET A 78 19.89 -3.49 -24.95
N PRO A 79 20.27 -2.32 -25.51
CA PRO A 79 19.68 -1.04 -25.13
C PRO A 79 18.16 -1.04 -25.31
N ARG A 80 17.42 -0.41 -24.38
CA ARG A 80 15.95 -0.36 -24.37
C ARG A 80 15.36 0.07 -25.73
N LYS A 81 15.91 1.11 -26.35
CA LYS A 81 15.43 1.62 -27.65
C LYS A 81 15.58 0.61 -28.80
N GLU A 82 16.66 -0.16 -28.79
CA GLU A 82 16.90 -1.19 -29.81
C GLU A 82 15.94 -2.37 -29.60
N LEU A 83 15.72 -2.77 -28.34
CA LEU A 83 14.74 -3.79 -27.99
C LEU A 83 13.32 -3.36 -28.41
N GLU A 84 12.93 -2.12 -28.09
CA GLU A 84 11.64 -1.55 -28.47
C GLU A 84 11.45 -1.52 -30.00
N SER A 85 12.51 -1.27 -30.78
CA SER A 85 12.44 -1.28 -32.24
C SER A 85 12.15 -2.65 -32.87
N LEU A 86 12.37 -3.73 -32.12
CA LEU A 86 12.05 -5.10 -32.54
C LEU A 86 10.64 -5.53 -32.10
N ARG A 87 9.95 -4.71 -31.27
CA ARG A 87 8.63 -5.03 -30.75
C ARG A 87 7.57 -4.65 -31.77
N LYS A 88 6.78 -5.66 -32.17
CA LYS A 88 5.60 -5.50 -33.04
C LYS A 88 4.36 -5.09 -32.25
N GLY A 89 4.26 -5.54 -30.99
CA GLY A 89 3.13 -5.26 -30.12
C GLY A 89 3.26 -5.97 -28.78
N TRP A 90 2.18 -5.98 -28.00
CA TRP A 90 2.12 -6.65 -26.69
C TRP A 90 0.68 -6.99 -26.34
N ASP A 91 0.48 -8.17 -25.76
CA ASP A 91 -0.82 -8.56 -25.22
C ASP A 91 -0.94 -8.12 -23.76
N LEU A 92 -2.11 -7.64 -23.37
CA LEU A 92 -2.39 -7.45 -21.96
C LEU A 92 -2.62 -8.83 -21.33
N ILE A 93 -1.78 -9.22 -20.37
CA ILE A 93 -1.96 -10.43 -19.56
C ILE A 93 -2.08 -10.01 -18.09
N LEU A 94 -3.21 -10.34 -17.48
CA LEU A 94 -3.46 -10.16 -16.05
C LEU A 94 -3.35 -11.53 -15.39
N ASP A 95 -2.26 -11.77 -14.64
CA ASP A 95 -2.11 -13.01 -13.88
C ASP A 95 -2.69 -12.85 -12.48
N ILE A 96 -3.68 -13.67 -12.19
CA ILE A 96 -4.44 -13.67 -10.95
C ILE A 96 -4.01 -14.90 -10.21
N ASP A 97 -3.23 -14.74 -9.14
CA ASP A 97 -2.83 -15.85 -8.28
C ASP A 97 -3.19 -15.59 -6.81
N CYS A 98 -3.70 -16.64 -6.18
CA CYS A 98 -4.01 -16.67 -4.77
C CYS A 98 -3.72 -18.08 -4.25
N ALA A 99 -3.30 -18.18 -2.99
CA ALA A 99 -3.15 -19.47 -2.34
C ALA A 99 -4.46 -20.28 -2.31
N ILE A 100 -5.61 -19.62 -2.47
CA ILE A 100 -6.96 -20.17 -2.43
C ILE A 100 -7.56 -20.06 -3.83
N PHE A 101 -7.82 -21.20 -4.46
CA PHE A 101 -8.26 -21.28 -5.86
C PHE A 101 -9.62 -20.60 -6.08
N GLU A 102 -10.53 -20.74 -5.12
CA GLU A 102 -11.86 -20.17 -5.16
C GLU A 102 -11.79 -18.64 -5.24
N TYR A 103 -10.85 -18.00 -4.54
CA TYR A 103 -10.68 -16.55 -4.56
C TYR A 103 -10.10 -16.08 -5.88
N SER A 104 -9.13 -16.80 -6.44
CA SER A 104 -8.63 -16.54 -7.80
C SER A 104 -9.75 -16.61 -8.83
N ARG A 105 -10.65 -17.59 -8.70
CA ARG A 105 -11.79 -17.77 -9.61
C ARG A 105 -12.80 -16.62 -9.51
N ILE A 106 -13.12 -16.17 -8.29
CA ILE A 106 -13.97 -15.00 -8.06
C ILE A 106 -13.35 -13.76 -8.69
N CYS A 107 -12.06 -13.51 -8.42
CA CYS A 107 -11.33 -12.37 -8.98
C CYS A 107 -11.31 -12.43 -10.52
N ALA A 108 -11.02 -13.58 -11.10
CA ALA A 108 -11.01 -13.76 -12.55
C ALA A 108 -12.37 -13.46 -13.20
N SER A 109 -13.48 -13.90 -12.57
CA SER A 109 -14.84 -13.57 -13.01
C SER A 109 -15.10 -12.06 -12.97
N LEU A 110 -14.72 -11.39 -11.87
CA LEU A 110 -14.88 -9.95 -11.71
C LEU A 110 -14.04 -9.14 -12.70
N VAL A 111 -12.81 -9.56 -12.97
CA VAL A 111 -11.96 -8.93 -13.99
C VAL A 111 -12.61 -9.01 -15.37
N VAL A 112 -13.14 -10.18 -15.76
CA VAL A 112 -13.86 -10.33 -17.04
C VAL A 112 -15.07 -9.39 -17.09
N GLN A 113 -15.90 -9.35 -16.04
CA GLN A 113 -17.06 -8.46 -15.97
C GLN A 113 -16.66 -6.98 -16.09
N PHE A 114 -15.57 -6.59 -15.43
CA PHE A 114 -15.07 -5.22 -15.48
C PHE A 114 -14.54 -4.84 -16.87
N LEU A 115 -13.82 -5.75 -17.53
CA LEU A 115 -13.36 -5.57 -18.91
C LEU A 115 -14.56 -5.41 -19.87
N GLN A 116 -15.60 -6.24 -19.71
CA GLN A 116 -16.84 -6.12 -20.48
C GLN A 116 -17.56 -4.78 -20.23
N TYR A 117 -17.61 -4.33 -18.97
CA TYR A 117 -18.16 -3.02 -18.61
C TYR A 117 -17.39 -1.86 -19.28
N CYS A 118 -16.07 -2.00 -19.41
CA CYS A 118 -15.21 -1.07 -20.15
C CYS A 118 -15.41 -1.15 -21.67
N GLY A 119 -16.19 -2.11 -22.17
CA GLY A 119 -16.50 -2.29 -23.59
C GLY A 119 -15.56 -3.21 -24.35
N VAL A 120 -14.64 -3.90 -23.66
CA VAL A 120 -13.72 -4.86 -24.29
C VAL A 120 -14.51 -6.09 -24.73
N LYS A 121 -14.37 -6.46 -26.01
CA LYS A 121 -15.08 -7.61 -26.60
C LYS A 121 -14.19 -8.84 -26.67
N ASP A 122 -12.93 -8.63 -27.02
CA ASP A 122 -11.97 -9.68 -27.40
C ASP A 122 -11.21 -10.18 -26.15
N ILE A 123 -11.96 -10.60 -25.12
CA ILE A 123 -11.41 -11.09 -23.85
C ILE A 123 -11.10 -12.58 -23.98
N SER A 124 -9.98 -13.02 -23.43
CA SER A 124 -9.64 -14.43 -23.28
C SER A 124 -9.33 -14.75 -21.82
N ALA A 125 -9.63 -15.98 -21.41
CA ALA A 125 -9.32 -16.45 -20.06
C ALA A 125 -8.69 -17.84 -20.13
N LYS A 126 -7.76 -18.12 -19.22
CA LYS A 126 -7.23 -19.48 -19.04
C LYS A 126 -6.92 -19.77 -17.59
N PHE A 127 -7.09 -21.02 -17.18
CA PHE A 127 -6.54 -21.50 -15.93
C PHE A 127 -5.00 -21.58 -16.03
N SER A 128 -4.27 -21.12 -15.02
CA SER A 128 -2.79 -21.09 -15.03
C SER A 128 -2.15 -22.47 -14.81
N GLY A 129 -2.96 -23.49 -14.47
CA GLY A 129 -2.51 -24.85 -14.23
C GLY A 129 -2.41 -25.22 -12.75
N ASN A 130 -2.65 -24.31 -11.80
CA ASN A 130 -2.59 -24.64 -10.37
C ASN A 130 -3.71 -24.03 -9.53
N LYS A 131 -3.63 -22.72 -9.29
CA LYS A 131 -4.56 -21.98 -8.42
C LYS A 131 -4.99 -20.65 -9.01
N GLY A 132 -4.31 -20.16 -10.03
CA GLY A 132 -4.58 -18.88 -10.66
C GLY A 132 -5.24 -18.97 -12.03
N PHE A 133 -5.52 -17.79 -12.59
CA PHE A 133 -6.07 -17.59 -13.91
C PHE A 133 -5.30 -16.47 -14.61
N HIS A 134 -5.16 -16.56 -15.93
CA HIS A 134 -4.73 -15.42 -16.73
C HIS A 134 -5.94 -14.90 -17.49
N ILE A 135 -6.22 -13.61 -17.36
CA ILE A 135 -7.19 -12.90 -18.20
C ILE A 135 -6.41 -12.05 -19.19
N ALA A 136 -6.78 -12.09 -20.45
CA ALA A 136 -5.98 -11.52 -21.51
C ALA A 136 -6.80 -10.74 -22.54
N VAL A 137 -6.19 -9.71 -23.13
CA VAL A 137 -6.72 -8.91 -24.22
C VAL A 137 -5.64 -8.79 -25.30
N PRO A 138 -5.94 -9.16 -26.57
CA PRO A 138 -4.96 -9.13 -27.64
C PRO A 138 -4.54 -7.70 -27.98
N PHE A 139 -3.28 -7.54 -28.37
CA PHE A 139 -2.71 -6.28 -28.85
C PHE A 139 -3.61 -5.56 -29.85
N GLU A 140 -4.18 -6.31 -30.79
CA GLU A 140 -4.99 -5.79 -31.89
C GLU A 140 -6.29 -5.12 -31.42
N ALA A 141 -6.79 -5.41 -30.21
CA ALA A 141 -7.99 -4.78 -29.66
C ALA A 141 -7.72 -3.36 -29.12
N PHE A 142 -6.46 -2.95 -29.00
CA PHE A 142 -6.06 -1.60 -28.59
C PHE A 142 -5.98 -0.65 -29.79
N PRO A 143 -6.19 0.67 -29.59
CA PRO A 143 -5.98 1.64 -30.66
C PRO A 143 -4.52 1.64 -31.11
N SER A 144 -4.27 1.94 -32.39
CA SER A 144 -2.91 1.98 -32.95
C SER A 144 -2.00 3.04 -32.31
N GLN A 145 -2.58 4.13 -31.78
CA GLN A 145 -1.84 5.20 -31.11
C GLN A 145 -2.70 5.95 -30.09
N VAL A 146 -2.04 6.58 -29.13
CA VAL A 146 -2.62 7.53 -28.18
C VAL A 146 -1.86 8.84 -28.28
N GLY A 147 -2.51 9.88 -28.80
CA GLY A 147 -1.83 11.13 -29.15
C GLY A 147 -0.80 10.90 -30.26
N GLU A 148 0.47 11.16 -29.98
CA GLU A 148 1.59 10.95 -30.90
C GLU A 148 2.36 9.64 -30.62
N THR A 149 2.04 8.94 -29.53
CA THR A 149 2.75 7.72 -29.12
C THR A 149 2.03 6.48 -29.66
N LYS A 150 2.78 5.60 -30.32
CA LYS A 150 2.24 4.32 -30.79
C LYS A 150 2.03 3.36 -29.63
N ILE A 151 1.01 2.51 -29.74
CA ILE A 151 0.68 1.60 -28.64
C ILE A 151 1.79 0.57 -28.35
N GLU A 152 2.53 0.11 -29.37
CA GLU A 152 3.67 -0.81 -29.23
C GLU A 152 4.80 -0.26 -28.34
N GLU A 153 4.96 1.07 -28.31
CA GLU A 153 5.97 1.77 -27.53
C GLU A 153 5.55 1.95 -26.06
N MET A 154 4.27 1.80 -25.74
CA MET A 154 3.73 2.07 -24.40
C MET A 154 3.89 0.89 -23.42
N PHE A 155 4.54 -0.20 -23.80
CA PHE A 155 4.83 -1.33 -22.90
C PHE A 155 6.14 -1.12 -22.13
N PRO A 156 6.19 -1.41 -20.81
CA PRO A 156 5.14 -2.03 -19.98
C PRO A 156 4.15 -1.04 -19.33
N ASP A 157 4.33 0.26 -19.51
CA ASP A 157 3.67 1.28 -18.71
C ASP A 157 2.14 1.30 -18.89
N ALA A 158 1.64 1.19 -20.12
CA ALA A 158 0.20 1.12 -20.39
C ALA A 158 -0.45 -0.10 -19.72
N ALA A 159 0.15 -1.28 -19.87
CA ALA A 159 -0.35 -2.51 -19.28
C ALA A 159 -0.37 -2.44 -17.73
N ARG A 160 0.66 -1.85 -17.11
CA ARG A 160 0.70 -1.62 -15.64
C ARG A 160 -0.40 -0.66 -15.17
N LYS A 161 -0.64 0.42 -15.92
CA LYS A 161 -1.71 1.38 -15.61
C LYS A 161 -3.08 0.73 -15.73
N ILE A 162 -3.29 -0.09 -16.77
CA ILE A 162 -4.52 -0.87 -16.95
C ILE A 162 -4.73 -1.84 -15.79
N ALA A 163 -3.71 -2.62 -15.42
CA ALA A 163 -3.82 -3.57 -14.32
C ALA A 163 -4.15 -2.84 -13.00
N THR A 164 -3.46 -1.74 -12.71
CA THR A 164 -3.74 -0.90 -11.52
C THR A 164 -5.17 -0.37 -11.52
N TYR A 165 -5.64 0.13 -12.67
CA TYR A 165 -7.00 0.63 -12.84
C TYR A 165 -8.03 -0.48 -12.57
N ILE A 166 -7.87 -1.66 -13.15
CA ILE A 166 -8.75 -2.81 -12.94
C ILE A 166 -8.76 -3.20 -11.46
N THR A 167 -7.59 -3.44 -10.87
CA THR A 167 -7.45 -3.88 -9.47
C THR A 167 -8.18 -2.94 -8.51
N LYS A 168 -8.00 -1.62 -8.67
CA LYS A 168 -8.62 -0.64 -7.77
C LYS A 168 -10.13 -0.50 -7.97
N ASN A 169 -10.66 -0.76 -9.16
CA ASN A 169 -12.11 -0.66 -9.40
C ASN A 169 -12.88 -1.92 -9.00
N ILE A 170 -12.23 -3.09 -8.92
CA ILE A 170 -12.89 -4.33 -8.47
C ILE A 170 -12.70 -4.63 -6.98
N GLU A 171 -11.80 -3.92 -6.30
CA GLU A 171 -11.35 -4.21 -4.93
C GLU A 171 -12.51 -4.39 -3.93
N GLU A 172 -13.44 -3.42 -3.90
CA GLU A 172 -14.57 -3.46 -2.96
C GLU A 172 -15.52 -4.64 -3.23
N GLU A 173 -15.81 -4.89 -4.51
CA GLU A 173 -16.73 -5.96 -4.89
C GLU A 173 -16.10 -7.34 -4.70
N LEU A 174 -14.80 -7.45 -4.97
CA LEU A 174 -14.02 -8.65 -4.70
C LEU A 174 -14.01 -8.98 -3.21
N ALA A 175 -13.79 -7.99 -2.34
CA ALA A 175 -13.86 -8.17 -0.90
C ALA A 175 -15.23 -8.69 -0.45
N LYS A 176 -16.32 -8.11 -0.97
CA LYS A 176 -17.69 -8.55 -0.66
C LYS A 176 -17.95 -9.99 -1.11
N GLN A 177 -17.54 -10.37 -2.32
CA GLN A 177 -17.78 -11.72 -2.84
C GLN A 177 -16.94 -12.78 -2.13
N ILE A 178 -15.70 -12.46 -1.74
CA ILE A 178 -14.87 -13.35 -0.90
C ILE A 178 -15.54 -13.56 0.46
N LEU A 179 -16.01 -12.48 1.10
CA LEU A 179 -16.75 -12.58 2.38
C LEU A 179 -18.00 -13.44 2.24
N ALA A 180 -18.81 -13.21 1.21
CA ALA A 180 -20.02 -13.98 0.95
C ALA A 180 -19.71 -15.47 0.71
N CYS A 181 -18.64 -15.78 -0.03
CA CYS A 181 -18.19 -17.15 -0.28
C CYS A 181 -17.81 -17.90 1.01
N GLU A 182 -17.42 -17.19 2.06
CA GLU A 182 -17.06 -17.74 3.37
C GLU A 182 -18.16 -17.55 4.42
N ASN A 183 -19.42 -17.39 4.00
CA ASN A 183 -20.57 -17.16 4.87
C ASN A 183 -20.39 -15.96 5.83
N ASN A 184 -19.71 -14.91 5.36
CA ASN A 184 -19.34 -13.71 6.13
C ASN A 184 -18.44 -13.98 7.36
N SER A 185 -17.71 -15.10 7.37
CA SER A 185 -16.76 -15.44 8.42
C SER A 185 -15.36 -14.90 8.12
N LEU A 186 -15.00 -13.78 8.76
CA LEU A 186 -13.64 -13.22 8.70
C LEU A 186 -12.59 -14.20 9.26
N ASN A 187 -12.92 -14.93 10.33
CA ASN A 187 -12.02 -15.89 10.94
C ASN A 187 -11.62 -17.00 9.97
N THR A 188 -12.58 -17.49 9.16
CA THR A 188 -12.31 -18.52 8.16
C THR A 188 -11.35 -18.01 7.07
N ILE A 189 -11.50 -16.76 6.64
CA ILE A 189 -10.57 -16.14 5.67
C ILE A 189 -9.17 -16.06 6.27
N ILE A 190 -9.06 -15.56 7.51
CA ILE A 190 -7.77 -15.43 8.22
C ILE A 190 -7.07 -16.78 8.36
N GLU A 191 -7.81 -17.83 8.75
CA GLU A 191 -7.28 -19.19 8.87
C GLU A 191 -6.79 -19.74 7.52
N LYS A 192 -7.55 -19.53 6.44
CA LYS A 192 -7.17 -20.02 5.10
C LYS A 192 -5.99 -19.27 4.49
N VAL A 193 -5.96 -17.95 4.69
CA VAL A 193 -4.91 -17.06 4.16
C VAL A 193 -3.62 -17.19 4.98
N ASN A 194 -3.73 -17.51 6.27
CA ASN A 194 -2.60 -17.67 7.19
C ASN A 194 -1.74 -16.39 7.30
N LEU A 195 -2.41 -15.24 7.45
CA LEU A 195 -1.78 -13.95 7.76
C LEU A 195 -2.38 -13.35 9.05
N PRO A 196 -1.66 -12.44 9.75
CA PRO A 196 -2.17 -11.78 10.95
C PRO A 196 -3.44 -10.98 10.70
N PHE A 197 -4.33 -10.92 11.70
CA PHE A 197 -5.60 -10.17 11.64
C PHE A 197 -5.35 -8.70 11.25
N GLU A 198 -4.32 -8.09 11.83
CA GLU A 198 -3.96 -6.68 11.66
C GLU A 198 -3.48 -6.36 10.24
N GLU A 199 -3.04 -7.36 9.48
CA GLU A 199 -2.63 -7.19 8.08
C GLU A 199 -3.83 -7.31 7.13
N ILE A 200 -4.78 -8.19 7.45
CA ILE A 200 -5.92 -8.51 6.58
C ILE A 200 -7.10 -7.53 6.79
N ILE A 201 -7.25 -6.94 7.98
CA ILE A 201 -8.41 -6.09 8.31
C ILE A 201 -7.97 -4.67 8.63
N LYS A 202 -8.57 -3.72 7.90
CA LYS A 202 -8.47 -2.29 8.17
C LYS A 202 -9.82 -1.74 8.60
N TYR A 203 -9.84 -0.86 9.59
CA TYR A 203 -11.07 -0.17 9.98
C TYR A 203 -11.18 1.18 9.27
N GLU A 204 -12.30 1.41 8.60
CA GLU A 204 -12.65 2.73 8.09
C GLU A 204 -13.74 3.35 8.95
N GLU A 205 -13.60 4.65 9.21
CA GLU A 205 -14.65 5.45 9.84
C GLU A 205 -15.68 5.84 8.79
N LYS A 206 -16.92 5.36 8.97
CA LYS A 206 -18.10 5.81 8.22
C LYS A 206 -19.10 6.42 9.20
N GLU A 207 -20.05 7.21 8.69
CA GLU A 207 -21.14 7.77 9.50
C GLU A 207 -21.95 6.64 10.17
N GLY A 208 -21.63 6.32 11.43
CA GLY A 208 -22.19 5.19 12.16
C GLY A 208 -21.18 4.30 12.91
N GLY A 209 -19.87 4.48 12.69
CA GLY A 209 -18.82 3.77 13.44
C GLY A 209 -17.67 3.25 12.58
N LYS A 210 -16.80 2.45 13.18
CA LYS A 210 -15.67 1.79 12.50
C LYS A 210 -16.13 0.48 11.87
N ILE A 211 -16.03 0.38 10.55
CA ILE A 211 -16.40 -0.82 9.79
C ILE A 211 -15.12 -1.56 9.37
N PRO A 212 -15.01 -2.88 9.63
CA PRO A 212 -13.88 -3.67 9.16
C PRO A 212 -13.96 -3.87 7.64
N ILE A 213 -12.84 -3.64 6.96
CA ILE A 213 -12.65 -3.81 5.52
C ILE A 213 -11.55 -4.83 5.30
N LEU A 214 -11.85 -5.79 4.42
CA LEU A 214 -10.93 -6.85 4.02
C LEU A 214 -9.90 -6.29 3.02
N GLN A 215 -8.62 -6.38 3.38
CA GLN A 215 -7.48 -5.98 2.56
C GLN A 215 -7.11 -7.11 1.59
N VAL A 216 -7.87 -7.26 0.51
CA VAL A 216 -7.70 -8.38 -0.45
C VAL A 216 -6.30 -8.41 -1.08
N GLU A 217 -5.73 -7.23 -1.33
CA GLU A 217 -4.39 -7.03 -1.89
C GLU A 217 -3.24 -7.69 -1.08
N LYS A 218 -3.50 -8.13 0.16
CA LYS A 218 -2.50 -8.81 1.00
C LYS A 218 -2.33 -10.30 0.68
N PHE A 219 -3.34 -10.92 0.07
CA PHE A 219 -3.37 -12.36 -0.14
C PHE A 219 -3.83 -12.78 -1.53
N LEU A 220 -4.34 -11.85 -2.32
CA LEU A 220 -4.67 -12.03 -3.72
C LEU A 220 -4.05 -10.89 -4.51
N GLU A 221 -3.21 -11.24 -5.46
CA GLU A 221 -2.52 -10.29 -6.32
C GLU A 221 -2.96 -10.47 -7.78
N ILE A 222 -3.18 -9.36 -8.46
CA ILE A 222 -3.19 -9.31 -9.92
C ILE A 222 -1.79 -8.84 -10.30
N ASP A 223 -0.91 -9.79 -10.61
CA ASP A 223 0.52 -9.55 -10.69
C ASP A 223 0.85 -8.58 -11.84
N THR A 224 1.33 -7.39 -11.46
CA THR A 224 1.79 -6.34 -12.38
C THR A 224 3.29 -6.44 -12.69
N ILE A 225 4.03 -7.30 -11.97
CA ILE A 225 5.44 -7.61 -12.19
C ILE A 225 5.60 -8.49 -13.43
N LEU A 226 4.62 -9.35 -13.75
CA LEU A 226 4.58 -10.03 -15.05
C LEU A 226 4.63 -9.04 -16.21
N ILE A 227 4.10 -7.83 -16.00
CA ILE A 227 4.14 -6.73 -16.96
C ILE A 227 5.51 -6.05 -16.87
N SER A 228 6.57 -6.78 -17.22
CA SER A 228 7.94 -6.30 -17.37
C SER A 228 8.51 -6.79 -18.70
N SER A 229 9.51 -6.09 -19.23
CA SER A 229 10.07 -6.46 -20.53
C SER A 229 10.70 -7.86 -20.48
N ARG A 230 10.41 -8.65 -21.52
CA ARG A 230 10.78 -10.05 -21.73
C ARG A 230 10.35 -10.99 -20.60
N HIS A 231 9.31 -10.60 -19.86
CA HIS A 231 8.65 -11.51 -18.95
C HIS A 231 7.93 -12.62 -19.71
N LEU A 232 7.88 -13.82 -19.13
CA LEU A 232 7.20 -14.98 -19.71
C LEU A 232 6.11 -15.50 -18.79
N TYR A 233 4.90 -15.66 -19.32
CA TYR A 233 3.80 -16.32 -18.63
C TYR A 233 3.63 -17.76 -19.13
N ARG A 234 3.01 -18.64 -18.35
CA ARG A 234 2.79 -20.03 -18.76
C ARG A 234 1.91 -20.11 -20.01
N MET A 235 2.40 -20.78 -21.04
CA MET A 235 1.72 -20.90 -22.33
C MET A 235 0.40 -21.69 -22.20
N PRO A 236 -0.66 -21.35 -22.97
CA PRO A 236 -1.81 -22.22 -23.15
C PRO A 236 -1.38 -23.65 -23.53
N TYR A 237 -2.09 -24.63 -23.00
CA TYR A 237 -1.81 -26.06 -23.12
C TYR A 237 -0.47 -26.51 -22.53
N SER A 238 0.29 -25.66 -21.82
CA SER A 238 1.44 -26.14 -21.05
C SER A 238 0.99 -26.86 -19.78
N LEU A 239 1.64 -27.99 -19.47
CA LEU A 239 1.53 -28.64 -18.15
C LEU A 239 2.14 -27.77 -17.04
N HIS A 240 1.59 -27.92 -15.83
CA HIS A 240 2.12 -27.33 -14.60
C HIS A 240 2.84 -28.39 -13.76
N GLU A 241 4.06 -28.10 -13.32
CA GLU A 241 5.04 -29.08 -12.87
C GLU A 241 4.69 -29.72 -11.52
N LYS A 242 3.92 -29.01 -10.69
CA LYS A 242 3.52 -29.48 -9.35
C LYS A 242 2.16 -30.17 -9.35
N SER A 243 1.19 -29.62 -10.07
CA SER A 243 -0.20 -30.09 -10.07
C SER A 243 -0.45 -31.16 -11.13
N GLY A 244 0.34 -31.18 -12.22
CA GLY A 244 0.11 -32.01 -13.39
C GLY A 244 -1.09 -31.61 -14.23
N LEU A 245 -1.75 -30.48 -13.91
CA LEU A 245 -2.84 -29.94 -14.69
C LEU A 245 -2.31 -29.08 -15.83
N VAL A 246 -3.13 -28.94 -16.86
CA VAL A 246 -2.85 -28.15 -18.06
C VAL A 246 -3.27 -26.69 -17.84
N SER A 247 -2.50 -25.74 -18.35
CA SER A 247 -2.98 -24.36 -18.48
C SER A 247 -3.98 -24.29 -19.62
N VAL A 248 -5.26 -24.38 -19.31
CA VAL A 248 -6.32 -24.58 -20.31
C VAL A 248 -7.10 -23.29 -20.55
N PRO A 249 -7.30 -22.85 -21.81
CA PRO A 249 -8.24 -21.80 -22.16
C PRO A 249 -9.66 -22.13 -21.73
N VAL A 250 -10.39 -21.13 -21.27
CA VAL A 250 -11.77 -21.25 -20.80
C VAL A 250 -12.58 -20.10 -21.38
N ASP A 251 -13.86 -20.35 -21.64
CA ASP A 251 -14.79 -19.30 -22.03
C ASP A 251 -14.80 -18.21 -20.93
N PRO A 252 -14.45 -16.95 -21.26
CA PRO A 252 -14.41 -15.86 -20.28
C PRO A 252 -15.70 -15.72 -19.47
N THR A 253 -16.85 -15.99 -20.10
CA THR A 253 -18.17 -15.88 -19.44
C THR A 253 -18.43 -16.99 -18.42
N LYS A 254 -17.68 -18.10 -18.50
CA LYS A 254 -17.84 -19.30 -17.66
C LYS A 254 -16.68 -19.51 -16.69
N VAL A 255 -15.78 -18.54 -16.55
CA VAL A 255 -14.63 -18.63 -15.63
C VAL A 255 -15.07 -18.93 -14.19
N GLY A 256 -16.20 -18.36 -13.76
CA GLY A 256 -16.77 -18.61 -12.43
C GLY A 256 -17.20 -20.06 -12.16
N GLU A 257 -17.49 -20.82 -13.22
CA GLU A 257 -17.93 -22.22 -13.17
C GLU A 257 -16.77 -23.20 -13.30
N PHE A 258 -15.55 -22.71 -13.52
CA PHE A 258 -14.39 -23.57 -13.76
C PHE A 258 -14.04 -24.43 -12.56
N GLU A 259 -13.77 -25.71 -12.83
CA GLU A 259 -13.30 -26.68 -11.85
C GLU A 259 -11.97 -27.31 -12.28
N LYS A 260 -11.08 -27.59 -11.31
CA LYS A 260 -9.73 -28.10 -11.60
C LYS A 260 -9.70 -29.41 -12.38
N HIS A 261 -10.73 -30.25 -12.25
CA HIS A 261 -10.79 -31.53 -12.96
C HIS A 261 -10.93 -31.35 -14.49
N MET A 262 -11.42 -30.19 -14.94
CA MET A 262 -11.51 -29.81 -16.36
C MET A 262 -10.13 -29.57 -17.00
N ALA A 263 -9.09 -29.34 -16.20
CA ALA A 263 -7.71 -29.15 -16.67
C ALA A 263 -6.86 -30.44 -16.66
N ARG A 264 -7.48 -31.62 -16.51
CA ARG A 264 -6.74 -32.88 -16.56
C ARG A 264 -6.25 -33.17 -17.98
N PRO A 265 -5.00 -33.62 -18.19
CA PRO A 265 -4.45 -33.88 -19.52
C PRO A 265 -5.30 -34.79 -20.42
N GLU A 266 -6.08 -35.68 -19.81
CA GLU A 266 -6.95 -36.64 -20.50
C GLU A 266 -8.24 -36.02 -21.06
N VAL A 267 -8.72 -34.91 -20.50
CA VAL A 267 -10.04 -34.33 -20.84
C VAL A 267 -9.94 -33.00 -21.57
N VAL A 268 -8.77 -32.35 -21.53
CA VAL A 268 -8.56 -31.05 -22.19
C VAL A 268 -8.77 -31.17 -23.69
N THR A 269 -9.53 -30.22 -24.26
CA THR A 269 -9.72 -30.01 -25.70
C THR A 269 -9.15 -28.65 -26.11
N THR A 270 -9.08 -28.40 -27.42
CA THR A 270 -8.56 -27.15 -28.02
C THR A 270 -9.66 -26.29 -28.63
N ASP A 271 -10.90 -26.44 -28.16
CA ASP A 271 -12.07 -25.79 -28.79
C ASP A 271 -12.20 -24.29 -28.47
N VAL A 272 -11.60 -23.86 -27.36
CA VAL A 272 -11.61 -22.46 -26.92
C VAL A 272 -10.26 -21.83 -27.26
N PRO A 273 -10.22 -20.82 -28.15
CA PRO A 273 -8.99 -20.10 -28.45
C PRO A 273 -8.59 -19.19 -27.27
N PHE A 274 -7.31 -18.91 -27.15
CA PHE A 274 -6.77 -17.93 -26.21
C PHE A 274 -5.99 -16.86 -26.98
N LEU A 275 -6.39 -15.60 -26.84
CA LEU A 275 -5.83 -14.46 -27.58
C LEU A 275 -5.97 -14.61 -29.10
N SER A 276 -7.21 -14.76 -29.58
CA SER A 276 -7.48 -14.67 -31.02
C SER A 276 -7.04 -13.30 -31.56
N ARG A 277 -6.35 -13.32 -32.70
CA ARG A 277 -5.91 -12.11 -33.41
C ARG A 277 -7.01 -11.50 -34.27
N GLU A 278 -8.06 -12.27 -34.56
CA GLU A 278 -9.26 -11.79 -35.23
C GLU A 278 -10.11 -11.01 -34.21
N VAL A 279 -9.86 -9.71 -34.13
CA VAL A 279 -10.51 -8.81 -33.16
C VAL A 279 -11.64 -8.00 -33.78
N SER A 280 -12.56 -7.57 -32.93
CA SER A 280 -13.75 -6.78 -33.29
C SER A 280 -13.50 -5.27 -33.49
N GLY A 281 -12.24 -4.89 -33.76
CA GLY A 281 -11.73 -3.51 -33.78
C GLY A 281 -11.18 -3.03 -32.43
N ASP A 282 -11.07 -1.71 -32.25
CA ASP A 282 -10.46 -1.07 -31.07
C ASP A 282 -11.32 -1.15 -29.78
N SER A 283 -11.78 -2.35 -29.41
CA SER A 283 -12.69 -2.55 -28.26
C SER A 283 -12.06 -2.16 -26.92
N ALA A 284 -10.73 -2.17 -26.81
CA ALA A 284 -9.99 -1.80 -25.60
C ALA A 284 -9.67 -0.30 -25.48
N ARG A 285 -10.09 0.55 -26.43
CA ARG A 285 -9.83 2.00 -26.40
C ARG A 285 -10.32 2.68 -25.13
N ARG A 286 -11.55 2.36 -24.70
CA ARG A 286 -12.15 2.96 -23.49
C ARG A 286 -11.43 2.51 -22.22
N LEU A 287 -11.05 1.23 -22.13
CA LEU A 287 -10.26 0.70 -21.03
C LEU A 287 -8.93 1.46 -20.91
N LEU A 288 -8.20 1.60 -22.01
CA LEU A 288 -6.90 2.29 -22.02
C LEU A 288 -7.05 3.77 -21.63
N ALA A 289 -8.02 4.49 -22.22
CA ALA A 289 -8.25 5.90 -21.91
C ALA A 289 -8.57 6.11 -20.42
N GLN A 290 -9.47 5.30 -19.86
CA GLN A 290 -9.83 5.38 -18.44
C GLN A 290 -8.67 5.04 -17.51
N ALA A 291 -7.84 4.06 -17.88
CA ALA A 291 -6.65 3.70 -17.11
C ALA A 291 -5.60 4.82 -17.09
N LEU A 292 -5.38 5.49 -18.22
CA LEU A 292 -4.48 6.64 -18.31
C LEU A 292 -4.99 7.83 -17.48
N ASP A 293 -6.29 8.16 -17.57
CA ASP A 293 -6.90 9.21 -16.76
C ASP A 293 -6.85 8.90 -15.26
N TYR A 294 -7.02 7.63 -14.89
CA TYR A 294 -6.95 7.18 -13.51
C TYR A 294 -5.54 7.31 -12.93
N ASP A 295 -4.51 6.99 -13.71
CA ASP A 295 -3.11 7.15 -13.30
C ASP A 295 -2.78 8.62 -12.97
N VAL A 296 -3.25 9.58 -13.79
CA VAL A 296 -3.10 11.01 -13.51
C VAL A 296 -3.76 11.40 -12.18
N LYS A 297 -4.97 10.90 -11.90
CA LYS A 297 -5.64 11.14 -10.62
C LYS A 297 -4.85 10.56 -9.45
N LEU A 298 -4.29 9.37 -9.61
CA LEU A 298 -3.50 8.71 -8.58
C LEU A 298 -2.20 9.47 -8.29
N GLN A 299 -1.52 9.97 -9.32
CA GLN A 299 -0.33 10.82 -9.18
C GLN A 299 -0.65 12.09 -8.41
N ALA A 300 -1.73 12.79 -8.76
CA ALA A 300 -2.15 14.00 -8.05
C ALA A 300 -2.51 13.72 -6.56
N LEU A 301 -3.01 12.53 -6.24
CA LEU A 301 -3.24 12.12 -4.85
C LEU A 301 -1.92 11.86 -4.10
N ARG A 302 -0.95 11.19 -4.73
CA ARG A 302 0.37 10.92 -4.15
C ARG A 302 1.14 12.20 -3.86
N GLU A 303 1.13 13.15 -4.79
CA GLU A 303 1.76 14.46 -4.61
C GLU A 303 1.18 15.18 -3.39
N LYS A 304 -0.15 15.18 -3.23
CA LYS A 304 -0.82 15.77 -2.05
C LYS A 304 -0.46 15.06 -0.74
N GLU A 305 -0.27 13.74 -0.76
CA GLU A 305 0.16 12.99 0.44
C GLU A 305 1.61 13.27 0.81
N GLU A 306 2.49 13.41 -0.18
CA GLU A 306 3.89 13.80 0.04
C GLU A 306 3.98 15.23 0.59
N GLU A 307 3.21 16.17 0.05
CA GLU A 307 3.08 17.52 0.61
C GLU A 307 2.61 17.50 2.08
N LYS A 308 1.62 16.67 2.42
CA LYS A 308 1.14 16.52 3.81
C LYS A 308 2.22 15.95 4.75
N LYS A 309 3.05 15.01 4.29
CA LYS A 309 4.16 14.45 5.10
C LYS A 309 5.28 15.47 5.34
N PHE A 310 5.41 16.48 4.48
CA PHE A 310 6.39 17.56 4.57
C PHE A 310 5.88 18.81 5.29
N GLN A 311 4.69 18.81 5.89
CA GLN A 311 4.28 19.93 6.75
C GLN A 311 5.27 20.08 7.91
N GLU A 312 6.09 21.14 7.84
CA GLU A 312 7.01 21.55 8.89
C GLU A 312 6.18 21.77 10.16
N VAL A 313 6.60 21.19 11.28
CA VAL A 313 5.92 21.40 12.55
C VAL A 313 6.07 22.87 12.90
N GLU A 314 5.02 23.67 12.73
CA GLU A 314 5.02 25.07 13.17
C GLU A 314 5.08 25.09 14.70
N LEU A 315 6.27 25.38 15.23
CA LEU A 315 6.45 25.63 16.65
C LEU A 315 6.00 27.07 16.93
N THR A 316 4.83 27.21 17.53
CA THR A 316 4.31 28.52 17.99
C THR A 316 5.04 29.02 19.24
N GLU A 317 5.65 28.11 20.00
CA GLU A 317 6.34 28.39 21.25
C GLU A 317 7.73 27.74 21.29
N ALA A 318 8.62 28.31 22.10
CA ALA A 318 9.95 27.76 22.34
C ALA A 318 9.84 26.45 23.13
N VAL A 319 10.41 25.37 22.59
CA VAL A 319 10.32 24.05 23.23
C VAL A 319 11.10 24.06 24.56
N PRO A 320 10.50 23.60 25.69
CA PRO A 320 11.14 23.55 27.00
C PRO A 320 12.39 22.67 27.07
N GLU A 321 13.31 23.03 27.97
CA GLU A 321 14.62 22.37 28.12
C GLU A 321 14.49 20.89 28.54
N GLU A 322 13.41 20.51 29.24
CA GLU A 322 13.14 19.15 29.68
C GLU A 322 12.96 18.17 28.51
N LEU A 323 12.63 18.69 27.32
CA LEU A 323 12.42 17.94 26.09
C LEU A 323 13.68 17.85 25.23
N PHE A 324 14.80 18.42 25.67
CA PHE A 324 16.06 18.38 24.94
C PHE A 324 16.63 16.95 24.86
N PRO A 325 17.37 16.62 23.79
CA PRO A 325 18.05 15.34 23.69
C PRO A 325 19.18 15.22 24.74
N PRO A 326 19.60 14.00 25.08
CA PRO A 326 20.69 13.77 26.04
C PRO A 326 21.96 14.57 25.72
N CYS A 327 22.31 14.72 24.44
CA CYS A 327 23.50 15.46 24.03
C CYS A 327 23.43 16.97 24.35
N MET A 328 22.25 17.59 24.26
CA MET A 328 22.08 19.00 24.62
C MET A 328 22.04 19.19 26.13
N ARG A 329 21.43 18.26 26.88
CA ARG A 329 21.45 18.28 28.36
C ARG A 329 22.84 18.07 28.93
N ASN A 330 23.64 17.18 28.33
CA ASN A 330 25.02 16.99 28.76
C ASN A 330 25.89 18.20 28.43
N MET A 331 25.66 18.84 27.29
CA MET A 331 26.33 20.10 26.96
C MET A 331 26.04 21.18 28.01
N GLN A 332 24.81 21.29 28.49
CA GLN A 332 24.39 22.27 29.50
C GLN A 332 25.19 22.20 30.81
N LYS A 333 25.71 21.02 31.15
CA LYS A 333 26.54 20.80 32.36
C LYS A 333 27.91 21.47 32.31
N GLY A 334 28.29 22.04 31.18
CA GLY A 334 29.59 22.65 30.94
C GLY A 334 30.55 21.72 30.20
N MET A 335 31.58 22.29 29.58
CA MET A 335 32.54 21.59 28.73
C MET A 335 33.97 22.10 28.95
N GLU A 336 34.91 21.16 29.07
CA GLU A 336 36.34 21.46 29.16
C GLU A 336 36.89 21.91 27.78
N ASP A 337 36.71 21.08 26.75
CA ASP A 337 37.14 21.32 25.37
C ASP A 337 35.95 21.35 24.38
N GLY A 338 36.14 21.90 23.18
CA GLY A 338 35.15 21.86 22.09
C GLY A 338 34.03 22.92 22.16
N LYS A 339 34.14 23.89 23.08
CA LYS A 339 33.14 24.96 23.33
C LYS A 339 32.69 25.72 22.07
N LYS A 340 33.58 25.94 21.11
CA LYS A 340 33.26 26.61 19.83
C LYS A 340 32.29 25.78 18.97
N ARG A 341 32.51 24.46 18.89
CA ARG A 341 31.62 23.52 18.19
C ARG A 341 30.29 23.35 18.92
N ALA A 342 30.33 23.37 20.26
CA ALA A 342 29.15 23.31 21.10
C ALA A 342 28.21 24.51 20.89
N ILE A 343 28.74 25.74 20.81
CA ILE A 343 27.94 26.94 20.47
C ILE A 343 27.23 26.76 19.14
N PHE A 344 27.95 26.28 18.11
CA PHE A 344 27.36 26.04 16.79
C PHE A 344 26.25 24.99 16.83
N CYS A 345 26.43 23.91 17.58
CA CYS A 345 25.39 22.91 17.79
C CYS A 345 24.17 23.49 18.51
N ALA A 346 24.38 24.22 19.61
CA ALA A 346 23.32 24.78 20.45
C ALA A 346 22.53 25.87 19.73
N MET A 347 23.18 26.83 19.08
CA MET A 347 22.49 27.93 18.40
C MET A 347 21.54 27.44 17.30
N ASN A 348 22.01 26.50 16.47
CA ASN A 348 21.23 25.98 15.35
C ASN A 348 20.14 25.03 15.83
N PHE A 349 20.39 24.25 16.90
CA PHE A 349 19.37 23.44 17.53
C PHE A 349 18.26 24.30 18.13
N LEU A 350 18.59 25.22 19.04
CA LEU A 350 17.62 26.10 19.72
C LEU A 350 16.80 26.91 18.71
N GLY A 351 17.46 27.48 17.70
CA GLY A 351 16.78 28.22 16.64
C GLY A 351 15.79 27.37 15.83
N LYS A 352 16.02 26.05 15.71
CA LYS A 352 15.10 25.13 15.03
C LYS A 352 13.99 24.58 15.93
N ILE A 353 14.06 24.80 17.25
CA ILE A 353 13.04 24.39 18.20
C ILE A 353 12.26 25.57 18.80
N GLY A 354 12.11 26.65 18.02
CA GLY A 354 11.23 27.79 18.37
C GLY A 354 11.86 28.86 19.27
N TRP A 355 13.15 28.76 19.61
CA TRP A 355 13.80 29.78 20.44
C TRP A 355 14.18 31.01 19.62
N ASN A 356 13.79 32.19 20.10
CA ASN A 356 14.13 33.45 19.46
C ASN A 356 15.58 33.87 19.75
N LYS A 357 16.09 34.85 18.99
CA LYS A 357 17.49 35.28 19.07
C LYS A 357 17.93 35.73 20.48
N LEU A 358 17.05 36.41 21.23
CA LEU A 358 17.34 36.86 22.59
C LEU A 358 17.41 35.71 23.58
N GLN A 359 16.51 34.73 23.46
CA GLN A 359 16.53 33.51 24.28
C GLN A 359 17.78 32.68 24.03
N VAL A 360 18.17 32.50 22.75
CA VAL A 360 19.40 31.80 22.38
C VAL A 360 20.63 32.52 22.92
N GLU A 361 20.69 33.85 22.80
CA GLU A 361 21.79 34.64 23.35
C GLU A 361 21.90 34.48 24.87
N LYS A 362 20.79 34.60 25.59
CA LYS A 362 20.76 34.41 27.05
C LYS A 362 21.24 33.01 27.44
N TYR A 363 20.70 31.97 26.79
CA TYR A 363 21.07 30.58 27.02
C TYR A 363 22.58 30.36 26.83
N LEU A 364 23.15 30.84 25.71
CA LEU A 364 24.57 30.66 25.42
C LEU A 364 25.47 31.43 26.39
N ARG A 365 25.07 32.63 26.84
CA ARG A 365 25.79 33.39 27.85
C ARG A 365 25.82 32.68 29.19
N ASP A 366 24.69 32.13 29.62
CA ASP A 366 24.57 31.42 30.89
C ASP A 366 25.32 30.09 30.85
N TRP A 367 25.19 29.33 29.76
CA TRP A 367 26.01 28.14 29.51
C TRP A 367 27.51 28.45 29.47
N ASN A 368 27.94 29.58 28.89
CA ASN A 368 29.36 29.90 28.83
C ASN A 368 29.97 30.13 30.22
N LYS A 369 29.18 30.56 31.20
CA LYS A 369 29.62 30.74 32.61
C LYS A 369 29.80 29.41 33.35
N THR A 370 29.13 28.34 32.92
CA THR A 370 29.27 27.02 33.57
C THR A 370 30.52 26.26 33.12
N ASN A 371 31.22 26.76 32.10
CA ASN A 371 32.44 26.17 31.59
C ASN A 371 33.66 26.54 32.47
N PRO A 372 34.58 25.59 32.74
CA PRO A 372 35.80 25.85 33.51
C PRO A 372 36.64 27.02 32.96
N ASP A 373 36.75 27.11 31.63
CA ASP A 373 37.36 28.24 30.92
C ASP A 373 36.34 28.86 29.95
N PRO A 374 35.63 29.93 30.35
CA PRO A 374 34.65 30.59 29.49
C PRO A 374 35.28 31.16 28.22
N LEU A 375 34.56 31.06 27.10
CA LEU A 375 34.96 31.73 25.86
C LEU A 375 34.85 33.25 26.01
N ARG A 376 35.74 33.98 25.34
CA ARG A 376 35.72 35.44 25.32
C ARG A 376 34.40 35.95 24.73
N GLU A 377 33.84 36.99 25.36
CA GLU A 377 32.59 37.63 24.98
C GLU A 377 32.53 38.05 23.50
N VAL A 378 33.66 38.52 22.94
CA VAL A 378 33.78 38.91 21.53
C VAL A 378 33.47 37.74 20.58
N TYR A 379 33.83 36.51 20.96
CA TYR A 379 33.55 35.31 20.15
C TYR A 379 32.06 35.00 20.11
N LEU A 380 31.38 35.05 21.27
CA LEU A 380 29.92 34.85 21.36
C LEU A 380 29.17 35.88 20.53
N ARG A 381 29.56 37.16 20.66
CA ARG A 381 28.97 38.25 19.87
C ARG A 381 29.15 38.06 18.37
N GLY A 382 30.33 37.60 17.94
CA GLY A 382 30.61 37.29 16.53
C GLY A 382 29.71 36.18 15.97
N GLN A 383 29.57 35.07 16.70
CA GLN A 383 28.69 33.97 16.29
C GLN A 383 27.21 34.40 16.21
N LEU A 384 26.73 35.13 17.22
CA LEU A 384 25.35 35.63 17.29
C LEU A 384 25.03 36.71 16.25
N HIS A 385 26.02 37.47 15.78
CA HIS A 385 25.81 38.46 14.72
C HIS A 385 25.37 37.79 13.41
N SER A 386 26.07 36.74 13.00
CA SER A 386 25.77 35.95 11.79
C SER A 386 24.61 34.96 11.95
N PHE A 387 24.04 34.86 13.15
CA PHE A 387 22.97 33.92 13.48
C PHE A 387 21.59 34.45 13.10
N THR A 388 20.88 33.63 12.33
CA THR A 388 19.45 33.75 12.07
C THR A 388 18.74 32.50 12.61
N PRO A 389 17.86 32.62 13.63
CA PRO A 389 17.11 31.48 14.16
C PRO A 389 16.37 30.70 13.06
N GLY A 390 16.41 29.38 13.12
CA GLY A 390 15.70 28.50 12.18
C GLY A 390 16.32 28.36 10.79
N ALA A 391 17.32 29.17 10.42
CA ALA A 391 17.89 29.18 9.08
C ALA A 391 18.75 27.94 8.75
N LYS A 392 19.41 27.36 9.75
CA LYS A 392 20.29 26.19 9.58
C LYS A 392 19.93 25.08 10.57
N LEU A 393 20.02 23.84 10.12
CA LEU A 393 19.95 22.68 11.00
C LEU A 393 21.26 22.52 11.77
N PRO A 394 21.24 22.02 13.01
CA PRO A 394 22.45 21.57 13.66
C PRO A 394 23.00 20.32 12.94
N PRO A 395 24.28 19.98 13.14
CA PRO A 395 24.88 18.77 12.56
C PRO A 395 24.08 17.50 12.84
N ASN A 396 24.19 16.50 11.97
CA ASN A 396 23.59 15.18 12.23
C ASN A 396 24.34 14.42 13.32
N CYS A 397 23.65 13.56 14.05
CA CYS A 397 24.22 12.73 15.12
C CYS A 397 25.31 11.77 14.62
N SER A 398 25.29 11.42 13.32
CA SER A 398 26.28 10.55 12.68
C SER A 398 27.58 11.27 12.33
N ASN A 399 27.62 12.61 12.37
CA ASN A 399 28.84 13.36 12.10
C ASN A 399 29.79 13.25 13.30
N GLU A 400 30.91 12.57 13.09
CA GLU A 400 31.88 12.23 14.14
C GLU A 400 32.42 13.49 14.82
N GLY A 401 32.75 14.53 14.04
CA GLY A 401 33.36 15.78 14.50
C GLY A 401 32.53 16.66 15.47
N TYR A 402 31.30 16.26 15.79
CA TYR A 402 30.41 16.99 16.70
C TYR A 402 30.06 16.14 17.94
N TYR A 403 28.83 15.65 18.07
CA TYR A 403 28.32 15.15 19.36
C TYR A 403 29.12 13.98 19.95
N LYS A 404 29.68 13.11 19.11
CA LYS A 404 30.49 11.96 19.53
C LYS A 404 31.89 12.41 19.97
N ASP A 405 32.62 13.12 19.11
CA ASP A 405 33.97 13.60 19.42
C ASP A 405 34.01 14.63 20.55
N LEU A 406 32.91 15.36 20.76
CA LEU A 406 32.74 16.27 21.91
C LEU A 406 32.45 15.53 23.22
N GLY A 407 32.29 14.20 23.21
CA GLY A 407 32.03 13.41 24.41
C GLY A 407 30.65 13.61 25.05
N ILE A 408 29.72 14.30 24.36
CA ILE A 408 28.40 14.65 24.90
C ILE A 408 27.28 13.68 24.48
N CYS A 409 27.55 12.77 23.54
CA CYS A 409 26.55 11.83 23.02
C CYS A 409 26.35 10.62 23.96
N THR A 410 25.28 10.64 24.75
CA THR A 410 24.81 9.47 25.54
C THR A 410 23.41 9.04 25.06
N PRO A 411 23.31 8.20 24.01
CA PRO A 411 22.04 7.90 23.36
C PRO A 411 21.07 7.12 24.26
N ASP A 412 19.79 7.48 24.22
CA ASP A 412 18.69 6.74 24.85
C ASP A 412 17.88 5.92 23.81
N GLY A 413 16.73 5.36 24.21
CA GLY A 413 15.87 4.59 23.31
C GLY A 413 15.30 5.38 22.12
N ILE A 414 15.10 6.69 22.25
CA ILE A 414 14.58 7.55 21.19
C ILE A 414 15.69 7.87 20.17
N CYS A 415 16.93 8.03 20.65
CA CYS A 415 18.09 8.32 19.81
C CYS A 415 18.33 7.30 18.68
N ARG A 416 17.90 6.04 18.84
CA ARG A 416 18.06 4.99 17.81
C ARG A 416 17.26 5.24 16.53
N GLY A 417 16.18 6.01 16.61
CA GLY A 417 15.25 6.24 15.50
C GLY A 417 15.37 7.61 14.83
N ILE A 418 16.42 8.38 15.11
CA ILE A 418 16.57 9.76 14.62
C ILE A 418 17.93 9.99 13.96
N LYS A 419 17.98 10.92 13.00
CA LYS A 419 19.23 11.33 12.32
C LYS A 419 19.80 12.64 12.87
N ASN A 420 18.93 13.55 13.31
CA ASN A 420 19.26 14.89 13.77
C ASN A 420 18.70 15.12 15.18
N PRO A 421 19.41 15.84 16.08
CA PRO A 421 18.91 16.13 17.43
C PRO A 421 17.61 16.94 17.45
N VAL A 422 17.31 17.74 16.43
CA VAL A 422 16.02 18.45 16.32
C VAL A 422 14.85 17.45 16.28
N ASN A 423 15.01 16.35 15.55
CA ASN A 423 13.97 15.32 15.41
C ASN A 423 13.65 14.64 16.74
N TYR A 424 14.63 14.53 17.64
CA TYR A 424 14.40 14.05 19.00
C TYR A 424 13.36 14.93 19.70
N THR A 425 13.63 16.23 19.72
CA THR A 425 12.85 17.22 20.46
C THR A 425 11.48 17.40 19.83
N LEU A 426 11.38 17.45 18.50
CA LEU A 426 10.08 17.50 17.82
C LEU A 426 9.22 16.25 18.12
N ARG A 427 9.83 15.06 18.19
CA ARG A 427 9.11 13.83 18.54
C ARG A 427 8.59 13.87 19.97
N ARG A 428 9.39 14.35 20.92
CA ARG A 428 8.95 14.53 22.31
C ARG A 428 7.93 15.65 22.47
N TRP A 429 8.08 16.74 21.72
CA TRP A 429 7.13 17.86 21.69
C TRP A 429 5.75 17.39 21.25
N LYS A 430 5.65 16.61 20.16
CA LYS A 430 4.37 16.03 19.72
C LYS A 430 3.70 15.17 20.79
N GLN A 431 4.48 14.38 21.54
CA GLN A 431 3.95 13.57 22.64
C GLN A 431 3.50 14.43 23.81
N PHE A 432 4.25 15.48 24.14
CA PHE A 432 3.94 16.43 25.20
C PHE A 432 2.66 17.21 24.89
N GLU A 433 2.53 17.78 23.69
CA GLU A 433 1.32 18.46 23.23
C GLU A 433 0.10 17.55 23.28
N PHE A 434 0.25 16.30 22.81
CA PHE A 434 -0.82 15.32 22.89
C PHE A 434 -1.26 15.06 24.34
N GLN A 435 -0.32 14.90 25.27
CA GLN A 435 -0.64 14.71 26.69
C GLN A 435 -1.34 15.93 27.28
N ARG A 436 -0.83 17.14 27.00
CA ARG A 436 -1.41 18.42 27.44
C ARG A 436 -2.85 18.58 26.96
N GLU A 437 -3.13 18.27 25.69
CA GLU A 437 -4.48 18.30 25.15
C GLU A 437 -5.43 17.30 25.85
N GLN A 438 -4.95 16.10 26.19
CA GLN A 438 -5.76 15.11 26.92
C GLN A 438 -6.05 15.57 28.35
N GLU A 439 -5.05 16.13 29.04
CA GLU A 439 -5.19 16.68 30.39
C GLU A 439 -6.17 17.86 30.42
N GLU A 440 -6.08 18.79 29.46
CA GLU A 440 -7.05 19.88 29.33
C GLU A 440 -8.47 19.38 29.06
N LYS A 441 -8.62 18.37 28.20
CA LYS A 441 -9.93 17.73 27.93
C LYS A 441 -10.48 17.04 29.19
N GLN A 442 -9.62 16.42 30.00
CA GLN A 442 -10.01 15.79 31.25
C GLN A 442 -10.40 16.84 32.31
N ALA A 443 -9.60 17.89 32.50
CA ALA A 443 -9.90 18.98 33.42
C ALA A 443 -11.24 19.66 33.09
N LYS A 444 -11.50 19.96 31.81
CA LYS A 444 -12.81 20.49 31.34
C LYS A 444 -13.98 19.55 31.60
N ARG A 445 -13.76 18.23 31.56
CA ARG A 445 -14.80 17.24 31.91
C ARG A 445 -15.07 17.19 33.41
N GLU A 446 -14.03 17.28 34.23
CA GLU A 446 -14.15 17.31 35.69
C GLU A 446 -14.81 18.60 36.19
N GLU A 447 -14.50 19.75 35.58
CA GLU A 447 -15.13 21.03 35.89
C GLU A 447 -16.64 20.99 35.57
N LYS A 448 -17.01 20.51 34.37
CA LYS A 448 -18.43 20.30 34.00
C LYS A 448 -19.16 19.31 34.91
N LYS A 449 -18.44 18.33 35.48
CA LYS A 449 -19.02 17.38 36.43
C LYS A 449 -19.31 18.06 37.76
N LYS A 450 -18.38 18.86 38.28
CA LYS A 450 -18.57 19.66 39.51
C LYS A 450 -19.71 20.67 39.37
N GLU A 451 -19.81 21.36 38.24
CA GLU A 451 -20.93 22.27 37.96
C GLU A 451 -22.29 21.55 37.97
N ARG A 452 -22.36 20.35 37.39
CA ARG A 452 -23.59 19.54 37.40
C ARG A 452 -23.95 19.06 38.80
N GLU A 453 -22.97 18.64 39.59
CA GLU A 453 -23.17 18.22 40.99
C GLU A 453 -23.69 19.39 41.84
N GLN A 454 -23.12 20.59 41.70
CA GLN A 454 -23.62 21.80 42.37
C GLN A 454 -25.05 22.16 41.95
N GLN A 455 -25.37 22.13 40.66
CA GLN A 455 -26.74 22.39 40.18
C GLN A 455 -27.74 21.36 40.71
N GLN A 456 -27.31 20.11 40.86
CA GLN A 456 -28.15 19.03 41.38
C GLN A 456 -28.37 19.16 42.90
N GLU A 457 -27.36 19.59 43.65
CA GLU A 457 -27.48 19.94 45.07
C GLU A 457 -28.40 21.14 45.29
N GLU A 458 -28.22 22.23 44.53
CA GLU A 458 -29.10 23.42 44.60
C GLU A 458 -30.55 23.08 44.30
N LYS A 459 -30.79 22.25 43.27
CA LYS A 459 -32.14 21.79 42.92
C LYS A 459 -32.74 20.91 44.01
N SER A 460 -31.93 20.04 44.62
CA SER A 460 -32.36 19.18 45.73
C SER A 460 -32.67 20.00 46.99
N ALA A 461 -31.89 21.05 47.27
CA ALA A 461 -32.12 21.98 48.38
C ALA A 461 -33.43 22.79 48.19
N LYS A 462 -33.70 23.29 46.97
CA LYS A 462 -34.96 23.95 46.64
C LYS A 462 -36.18 23.03 46.83
N ILE A 463 -36.10 21.79 46.34
CA ILE A 463 -37.17 20.80 46.52
C ILE A 463 -37.40 20.50 48.01
N ARG A 464 -36.34 20.46 48.82
CA ARG A 464 -36.45 20.27 50.27
C ARG A 464 -37.12 21.45 50.96
N GLN A 465 -36.77 22.68 50.61
CA GLN A 465 -37.44 23.88 51.12
C GLN A 465 -38.92 23.93 50.73
N GLU A 466 -39.27 23.64 49.48
CA GLU A 466 -40.67 23.59 49.03
C GLU A 466 -41.48 22.52 49.77
N ARG A 467 -40.86 21.37 50.11
CA ARG A 467 -41.51 20.32 50.90
C ARG A 467 -41.73 20.75 52.35
N GLU A 468 -40.77 21.46 52.96
CA GLU A 468 -40.90 21.99 54.32
C GLU A 468 -41.96 23.11 54.40
N GLU A 469 -42.04 23.99 53.40
CA GLU A 469 -43.10 25.02 53.31
C GLU A 469 -44.49 24.40 53.10
N ASN A 470 -44.62 23.38 52.25
CA ASN A 470 -45.88 22.68 52.04
C ASN A 470 -46.31 21.86 53.26
N ALA A 471 -45.37 21.33 54.04
CA ALA A 471 -45.67 20.66 55.31
C ALA A 471 -46.22 21.65 56.35
N LYS A 472 -45.61 22.85 56.48
CA LYS A 472 -46.11 23.92 57.36
C LYS A 472 -47.50 24.40 56.97
N LYS A 473 -47.77 24.57 55.66
CA LYS A 473 -49.11 24.92 55.16
C LYS A 473 -50.16 23.85 55.44
N LYS A 474 -49.77 22.56 55.48
CA LYS A 474 -50.68 21.47 55.84
C LYS A 474 -50.99 21.40 57.34
N GLU A 475 -50.05 21.80 58.21
CA GLU A 475 -50.31 21.94 59.65
C GLU A 475 -51.22 23.14 59.95
N GLU A 476 -51.12 24.25 59.23
CA GLU A 476 -52.03 25.41 59.41
C GLU A 476 -53.48 25.10 59.00
N VAL A 477 -53.69 24.31 57.94
CA VAL A 477 -55.05 23.95 57.44
C VAL A 477 -55.78 22.94 58.36
N GLN A 478 -55.09 22.25 59.27
CA GLN A 478 -55.74 21.38 60.28
C GLN A 478 -56.12 22.11 61.58
N THR A 479 -55.97 23.43 61.64
CA THR A 479 -56.28 24.26 62.81
C THR A 479 -57.32 25.36 62.53
N GLU A 480 -58.25 25.16 61.60
CA GLU A 480 -59.46 25.98 61.50
C GLU A 480 -60.62 25.32 62.28
N PRO A 481 -61.23 26.02 63.27
CA PRO A 481 -62.33 25.50 64.06
C PRO A 481 -63.64 25.59 63.26
N GLU A 482 -64.45 24.52 63.31
CA GLU A 482 -65.84 24.54 62.86
C GLU A 482 -66.62 25.64 63.61
N VAL A 483 -66.91 26.72 62.89
CA VAL A 483 -67.82 27.78 63.34
C VAL A 483 -69.25 27.37 63.00
N SER A 484 -69.94 26.89 64.03
CA SER A 484 -71.33 27.22 64.40
C SER A 484 -72.14 28.03 63.36
N SER A 485 -73.11 27.39 62.73
CA SER A 485 -74.31 28.03 62.21
C SER A 485 -75.55 27.45 62.89
N THR A 486 -76.13 28.21 63.81
CA THR A 486 -77.49 28.11 64.31
C THR A 486 -78.49 28.53 63.24
N GLU A 487 -79.59 27.79 63.05
CA GLU A 487 -80.97 28.33 63.06
C GLU A 487 -82.02 27.22 62.83
N SER A 488 -83.08 27.29 63.67
CA SER A 488 -84.40 26.61 63.63
C SER A 488 -84.52 25.19 64.19
#